data_AF-A0A364LIS9-F1
#
_entry.id   AF-A0A364LIS9-F1
#
_cell.length_a   1.000
_cell.length_b   1.000
_cell.length_c   1.000
_cell.angle_alpha   90.00
_cell.angle_beta   90.00
_cell.angle_gamma   90.00
#
_symmetry.space_group_name_H-M   'P 1'
#
loop_
_entity.id
_entity.type
_entity.pdbx_description
1 polymer ?
#
loop_
_entity_poly.entity_id
_entity_poly.type
_entity_poly.pdbx_seq_one_letter_code
_entity_poly.pdbx_strand_id
1 'polypeptide(L)' 'MKSALMGLWIMIPVSIYAADLPTVVIGSEKYDKQMCIERYTQDCLDSVCMTSSDTDCNDKCQSAAEDKCQDEADD' A
#
# COMPACT_ATOMS: atom_id res chain seq x y z
N MET A 1 40.41 56.94 14.75
CA MET A 1 40.13 56.28 13.44
C MET A 1 38.82 55.54 13.61
N LYS A 2 37.92 55.76 12.66
CA LYS A 2 36.48 55.64 12.79
C LYS A 2 36.02 54.30 12.21
N SER A 3 35.30 53.57 13.05
CA SER A 3 34.22 52.60 12.79
C SER A 3 34.35 51.51 11.73
N ALA A 4 33.69 50.40 12.09
CA ALA A 4 33.12 49.38 11.23
C ALA A 4 34.07 48.27 10.75
N LEU A 5 34.45 47.38 11.67
CA LEU A 5 34.64 45.98 11.32
C LEU A 5 33.27 45.29 11.42
N MET A 6 32.56 45.45 10.31
CA MET A 6 31.26 44.86 9.99
C MET A 6 31.38 43.33 10.10
N GLY A 7 30.64 42.74 11.05
CA GLY A 7 30.62 41.31 11.28
C GLY A 7 30.11 40.57 10.05
N LEU A 8 30.97 39.78 9.40
CA LEU A 8 30.60 38.91 8.30
C LEU A 8 29.94 37.66 8.89
N TRP A 9 28.61 37.67 8.96
CA TRP A 9 27.83 36.50 9.35
C TRP A 9 27.80 35.50 8.19
N ILE A 10 28.66 34.49 8.26
CA ILE A 10 28.72 33.40 7.28
C ILE A 10 27.49 32.53 7.48
N MET A 11 26.53 32.61 6.55
CA MET A 11 25.40 31.69 6.46
C MET A 11 25.86 30.45 5.70
N ILE A 12 26.16 29.37 6.43
CA ILE A 12 26.52 28.07 5.84
C ILE A 12 25.22 27.39 5.39
N PRO A 13 25.00 27.13 4.08
CA PRO A 13 23.85 26.37 3.64
C PRO A 13 24.01 24.91 4.07
N VAL A 14 23.04 24.41 4.85
CA VAL A 14 22.93 22.98 5.15
C VAL A 14 22.26 22.32 3.95
N SER A 15 23.04 21.66 3.11
CA SER A 15 22.50 20.82 2.03
C SER A 15 21.91 19.55 2.64
N ILE A 16 20.57 19.45 2.60
CA ILE A 16 19.86 18.22 2.96
C ILE A 16 19.79 17.38 1.69
N TYR A 17 20.50 16.26 1.66
CA TYR A 17 20.34 15.27 0.61
C TYR A 17 19.19 14.35 1.01
N ALA A 18 18.14 14.28 0.19
CA ALA A 18 17.19 13.18 0.29
C ALA A 18 18.00 11.89 0.08
N ALA A 19 17.97 10.98 1.05
CA ALA A 19 18.46 9.65 0.79
C ALA A 19 17.56 9.08 -0.31
N ASP A 20 18.14 8.74 -1.46
CA ASP A 20 17.56 7.82 -2.43
C ASP A 20 17.48 6.44 -1.73
N LEU A 21 16.56 6.35 -0.77
CA LEU A 21 16.08 5.10 -0.27
C LEU A 21 15.35 4.50 -1.46
N PRO A 22 15.75 3.31 -1.94
CA PRO A 22 14.99 2.69 -3.01
C PRO A 22 13.55 2.64 -2.54
N THR A 23 12.64 3.26 -3.29
CA THR A 23 11.20 3.02 -3.15
C THR A 23 11.00 1.61 -3.67
N VAL A 24 11.41 0.66 -2.85
CA VAL A 24 11.21 -0.73 -3.11
C VAL A 24 9.70 -0.91 -3.02
N VAL A 25 9.03 -0.91 -4.16
CA VAL A 25 7.66 -1.38 -4.36
C VAL A 25 7.65 -2.91 -4.15
N ILE A 26 8.25 -3.40 -3.07
CA ILE A 26 8.17 -4.81 -2.64
C ILE A 26 7.22 -4.76 -1.45
N GLY A 27 5.93 -4.83 -1.77
CA GLY A 27 4.88 -4.73 -0.76
C GLY A 27 3.55 -4.35 -1.34
N SER A 28 3.45 -3.30 -2.17
CA SER A 28 2.15 -2.81 -2.65
C SER A 28 1.44 -3.82 -3.53
N GLU A 29 2.09 -4.42 -4.52
CA GLU A 29 1.41 -5.38 -5.43
C GLU A 29 0.85 -6.61 -4.68
N LYS A 30 1.61 -7.15 -3.72
CA LYS A 30 1.13 -8.24 -2.84
C LYS A 30 0.08 -7.77 -1.83
N TYR A 31 0.22 -6.56 -1.31
CA TYR A 31 -0.72 -5.95 -0.37
C TYR A 31 -2.05 -5.63 -1.04
N ASP A 32 -2.01 -5.15 -2.29
CA ASP A 32 -3.17 -4.86 -3.13
C ASP A 32 -3.89 -6.17 -3.49
N LYS A 33 -3.14 -7.23 -3.86
CA LYS A 33 -3.71 -8.55 -4.11
C LYS A 33 -4.36 -9.16 -2.86
N GLN A 34 -3.67 -9.12 -1.71
CA GLN A 34 -4.21 -9.66 -0.47
C GLN A 34 -5.46 -8.86 -0.02
N MET A 35 -5.42 -7.53 -0.13
CA MET A 35 -6.57 -6.68 0.18
C MET A 35 -7.75 -6.94 -0.77
N CYS A 36 -7.49 -7.19 -2.05
CA CYS A 36 -8.50 -7.58 -3.02
C CYS A 36 -9.20 -8.88 -2.59
N ILE A 37 -8.41 -9.93 -2.29
CA ILE A 37 -8.93 -11.24 -1.87
C ILE A 37 -9.77 -11.08 -0.59
N GLU A 38 -9.25 -10.38 0.41
CA GLU A 38 -9.95 -10.17 1.69
C GLU A 38 -11.28 -9.44 1.49
N ARG A 39 -11.30 -8.37 0.68
CA ARG A 39 -12.53 -7.60 0.40
C ARG A 39 -13.58 -8.42 -0.34
N TYR A 40 -13.19 -9.10 -1.41
CA TYR A 40 -14.13 -9.91 -2.20
C TYR A 40 -14.66 -11.11 -1.41
N THR A 41 -13.81 -11.73 -0.60
CA THR A 41 -14.24 -12.82 0.29
C THR A 41 -15.28 -12.32 1.27
N GLN A 42 -15.02 -11.20 1.95
CA GLN A 42 -15.95 -10.61 2.93
C GLN A 42 -17.30 -10.25 2.30
N ASP A 43 -17.29 -9.58 1.13
CA ASP A 43 -18.51 -9.18 0.42
C ASP A 43 -19.33 -10.41 -0.04
N CYS A 44 -18.66 -11.47 -0.48
CA CYS A 44 -19.29 -12.73 -0.85
C CYS A 44 -19.90 -13.44 0.38
N LEU A 45 -19.18 -13.48 1.50
CA LEU A 45 -19.70 -14.06 2.75
C LEU A 45 -20.96 -13.34 3.22
N ASP A 46 -20.95 -12.00 3.20
CA ASP A 46 -22.05 -11.17 3.70
C ASP A 46 -23.29 -11.24 2.78
N SER A 47 -23.08 -11.36 1.47
CA SER A 47 -24.18 -11.40 0.48
C SER A 47 -24.73 -12.80 0.24
N VAL A 48 -23.86 -13.81 0.15
CA VAL A 48 -24.21 -15.17 -0.25
C VAL A 48 -24.28 -16.09 0.96
N CYS A 49 -23.25 -16.15 1.81
CA CYS A 49 -23.18 -17.19 2.84
C CYS A 49 -24.18 -17.01 3.98
N MET A 50 -24.56 -15.76 4.29
CA MET A 50 -25.64 -15.50 5.25
C MET A 50 -27.00 -16.02 4.77
N THR A 51 -27.20 -16.16 3.47
CA THR A 51 -28.48 -16.60 2.87
C THR A 51 -28.40 -17.99 2.25
N SER A 52 -27.20 -18.56 2.16
CA SER A 52 -26.92 -19.86 1.56
C SER A 52 -27.01 -20.99 2.59
N SER A 53 -27.43 -22.17 2.14
CA SER A 53 -27.40 -23.41 2.93
C SER A 53 -26.11 -24.20 2.73
N ASP A 54 -25.17 -23.69 1.93
CA ASP A 54 -23.92 -24.36 1.61
C ASP A 54 -22.95 -24.31 2.80
N THR A 55 -22.55 -25.48 3.29
CA THR A 55 -21.54 -25.63 4.35
C THR A 55 -20.17 -25.10 3.92
N ASP A 56 -19.83 -25.23 2.64
CA ASP A 56 -18.53 -24.86 2.07
C ASP A 56 -18.53 -23.43 1.48
N CYS A 57 -19.49 -22.59 1.88
CA CYS A 57 -19.68 -21.29 1.26
C CYS A 57 -18.46 -20.36 1.44
N ASN A 58 -17.77 -20.46 2.59
CA ASN A 58 -16.55 -19.70 2.84
C ASN A 58 -15.43 -20.06 1.85
N ASP A 59 -15.16 -21.36 1.68
CA ASP A 59 -14.11 -21.84 0.76
C ASP A 59 -14.43 -21.46 -0.70
N LYS A 60 -15.70 -21.52 -1.10
CA LYS A 60 -16.14 -21.05 -2.43
C LYS A 60 -15.91 -19.56 -2.62
N CYS A 61 -16.24 -18.74 -1.61
CA CYS A 61 -16.03 -17.29 -1.66
C CYS A 61 -14.54 -16.94 -1.72
N GLN A 62 -13.71 -17.64 -0.94
CA GLN A 62 -12.27 -17.46 -0.96
C GLN A 62 -11.68 -17.83 -2.33
N SER A 63 -12.01 -19.00 -2.87
CA SER A 63 -11.52 -19.43 -4.18
C SER A 63 -11.93 -18.47 -5.31
N ALA A 64 -13.18 -17.99 -5.28
CA ALA A 64 -13.67 -17.02 -6.26
C ALA A 64 -12.95 -15.66 -6.15
N ALA A 65 -12.62 -15.23 -4.94
CA ALA A 65 -11.85 -14.01 -4.71
C ALA A 65 -10.39 -14.17 -5.17
N GLU A 66 -9.78 -15.33 -4.91
CA GLU A 66 -8.42 -15.66 -5.35
C GLU A 66 -8.29 -15.69 -6.88
N ASP A 67 -9.25 -16.29 -7.58
CA ASP A 67 -9.28 -16.31 -9.05
C ASP A 67 -9.46 -14.90 -9.62
N LYS A 68 -10.43 -14.15 -9.10
CA LYS A 68 -10.72 -12.78 -9.58
C LYS A 68 -9.54 -11.83 -9.38
N CYS A 69 -8.91 -11.88 -8.22
CA CYS A 69 -7.76 -11.03 -7.89
C CYS A 69 -6.44 -11.58 -8.46
N GLN A 70 -6.43 -12.79 -9.01
CA GLN A 70 -5.33 -13.28 -9.86
C GLN A 70 -5.42 -12.64 -11.24
N ASP A 71 -6.59 -12.67 -11.87
CA ASP A 71 -6.81 -12.09 -13.19
C ASP A 71 -6.53 -10.57 -13.22
N GLU A 72 -6.88 -9.83 -12.17
CA GLU A 72 -6.61 -8.38 -12.06
C GLU A 72 -5.13 -8.02 -11.80
N ALA A 73 -4.28 -8.99 -11.43
CA ALA A 73 -2.85 -8.77 -11.22
C ALA A 73 -2.00 -9.06 -12.48
N ASP A 74 -2.57 -9.80 -13.44
CA ASP A 74 -1.91 -10.23 -14.68
C ASP A 74 -2.25 -9.33 -15.90
N ASP A 75 -3.08 -8.29 -15.74
CA ASP A 75 -3.46 -7.26 -16.75
C ASP A 75 -2.87 -5.88 -16.41
#